data_AF-A0A9W7F732-F1
#
_entry.id   AF-A0A9W7F732-F1
#
_cell.length_a   1.000
_cell.length_b   1.000
_cell.length_c   1.000
_cell.angle_alpha   90.00
_cell.angle_beta   90.00
_cell.angle_gamma   90.00
#
_symmetry.space_group_name_H-M   'P 1'
#
loop_
_entity.id
_entity.type
_entity.pdbx_description
1 polymer ?
#
loop_
_entity_poly.entity_id
_entity_poly.type
_entity_poly.pdbx_seq_one_letter_code
_entity_poly.pdbx_strand_id
1 'polypeptide(L)'
;MWSTSTSTCIDSAVDCGPSGPTNAATCDDCGNTQTSCQGECSFNTLDNTCRPEFSNDVRTASVHLTYTVPSDVTEPAWWFQRIQPVSTSSATYFCGVGNSYGYGGIQQVDGDSRSSPPNGKVIFSIWDGGCDQDVDPDCDPNTLAATLICGTGVTCTDFGGEGTGRKSYFSTDQVPVVGQEYFMAVHAEPASNDRVKMTGYFYSQGTSWKLLSKIDTNRSGKDWYLSGLYSFVEQWTEGNTLEPRDSMYGPSWISGEGGEWKQVIKAQYDYGTPENHEHVNGYYNVEGNNVGIATGGDIEPVATQFQVFEYNEEGEMPEALADFSGRVECLVAGTTAEEIDECFEGEVEGGEEGGEEGGDEGGGEEEGEEEEGDNFEEDHNSAASKVKSTLTFTGGLLLSLLNL
;
A
#
# COMPACT_ATOMS: atom_id res chain seq x y z
N MET A 1 -34.34 7.86 -10.95
CA MET A 1 -35.82 7.83 -11.14
C MET A 1 -36.19 8.31 -12.55
N TRP A 2 -37.11 7.66 -13.27
CA TRP A 2 -37.50 8.08 -14.63
C TRP A 2 -38.48 9.26 -14.61
N SER A 3 -38.12 10.38 -15.23
CA SER A 3 -39.01 11.54 -15.36
C SER A 3 -39.81 11.48 -16.65
N THR A 4 -41.12 11.35 -16.50
CA THR A 4 -42.06 11.33 -17.63
C THR A 4 -42.24 12.70 -18.29
N SER A 5 -41.87 13.80 -17.61
CA SER A 5 -41.95 15.15 -18.18
C SER A 5 -40.75 15.53 -19.03
N THR A 6 -39.56 15.01 -18.72
CA THR A 6 -38.32 15.31 -19.45
C THR A 6 -37.86 14.15 -20.33
N SER A 7 -38.48 12.97 -20.20
CA SER A 7 -38.07 11.73 -20.89
C SER A 7 -36.61 11.36 -20.65
N THR A 8 -36.12 11.62 -19.44
CA THR A 8 -34.76 11.33 -19.02
C THR A 8 -34.77 10.54 -17.72
N CYS A 9 -33.78 9.65 -17.54
CA CYS A 9 -33.40 9.23 -16.21
C CYS A 9 -32.91 10.48 -15.46
N ILE A 10 -33.58 10.83 -14.36
CA ILE A 10 -33.01 11.75 -13.39
C ILE A 10 -32.28 10.86 -12.39
N ASP A 11 -31.04 11.16 -12.05
CA ASP A 11 -30.43 10.57 -10.86
C ASP A 11 -31.35 10.81 -9.67
N SER A 12 -31.49 9.81 -8.80
CA SER A 12 -32.17 10.02 -7.52
C SER A 12 -31.43 11.14 -6.81
N ALA A 13 -32.10 12.29 -6.65
CA ALA A 13 -31.55 13.38 -5.87
C ALA A 13 -31.28 12.88 -4.46
N VAL A 14 -30.09 13.19 -3.94
CA VAL A 14 -29.72 12.86 -2.57
C VAL A 14 -30.53 13.74 -1.62
N ASP A 15 -31.07 13.16 -0.55
CA ASP A 15 -31.78 13.93 0.47
C ASP A 15 -30.80 14.68 1.37
N CYS A 16 -30.66 16.00 1.17
CA CYS A 16 -29.89 16.91 2.03
C CYS A 16 -30.64 17.33 3.31
N GLY A 17 -31.84 16.79 3.54
CA GLY A 17 -32.72 17.18 4.63
C GLY A 17 -33.45 18.52 4.41
N PRO A 18 -34.21 18.99 5.41
CA PRO A 18 -35.24 20.02 5.23
C PRO A 18 -34.71 21.42 4.91
N SER A 19 -33.43 21.69 5.19
CA SER A 19 -32.79 22.99 4.92
C SER A 19 -31.78 22.94 3.79
N GLY A 20 -31.56 21.76 3.19
CA GLY A 20 -30.67 21.56 2.06
C GLY A 20 -31.36 21.79 0.70
N PRO A 21 -30.58 21.81 -0.39
CA PRO A 21 -31.11 21.89 -1.75
C PRO A 21 -31.91 20.63 -2.11
N THR A 22 -33.01 20.81 -2.86
CA THR A 22 -33.93 19.70 -3.20
C THR A 22 -33.52 18.88 -4.43
N ASN A 23 -32.44 19.26 -5.11
CA ASN A 23 -31.97 18.64 -6.36
C ASN A 23 -30.45 18.38 -6.31
N ALA A 24 -29.89 18.09 -5.14
CA ALA A 24 -28.50 17.68 -5.01
C ALA A 24 -28.27 16.36 -5.75
N ALA A 25 -27.23 16.30 -6.57
CA ALA A 25 -26.84 15.05 -7.24
C ALA A 25 -25.96 14.19 -6.32
N THR A 26 -25.19 14.84 -5.44
CA THR A 26 -24.29 14.23 -4.46
C THR A 26 -24.38 14.95 -3.12
N CYS A 27 -23.86 14.35 -2.06
CA CYS A 27 -23.77 15.03 -0.76
C CYS A 27 -22.94 16.32 -0.83
N ASP A 28 -21.94 16.40 -1.71
CA ASP A 28 -21.14 17.62 -1.91
C ASP A 28 -22.01 18.80 -2.37
N ASP A 29 -23.12 18.53 -3.07
CA ASP A 29 -24.07 19.55 -3.50
C ASP A 29 -24.99 20.03 -2.36
N CYS A 30 -25.06 19.33 -1.22
CA CYS A 30 -25.85 19.73 -0.04
C CYS A 30 -25.24 20.92 0.72
N GLY A 31 -24.07 21.39 0.30
CA GLY A 31 -23.39 22.55 0.87
C GLY A 31 -22.41 22.19 1.99
N ASN A 32 -22.00 23.18 2.76
CA ASN A 32 -20.86 23.11 3.68
C ASN A 32 -21.22 23.52 5.11
N THR A 33 -22.46 23.25 5.53
CA THR A 33 -22.92 23.51 6.89
C THR A 33 -23.69 22.33 7.45
N GLN A 34 -23.61 22.11 8.77
CA GLN A 34 -24.38 21.08 9.47
C GLN A 34 -25.90 21.19 9.26
N THR A 35 -26.40 22.40 9.01
CA THR A 35 -27.84 22.61 8.77
C THR A 35 -28.25 22.19 7.36
N SER A 36 -27.37 22.39 6.36
CA SER A 36 -27.66 22.09 4.95
C SER A 36 -27.30 20.66 4.56
N CYS A 37 -26.50 19.98 5.38
CA CYS A 37 -26.06 18.60 5.20
C CYS A 37 -26.72 17.70 6.25
N GLN A 38 -27.83 17.08 5.87
CA GLN A 38 -28.63 16.17 6.70
C GLN A 38 -29.22 15.09 5.79
N GLY A 39 -30.05 14.19 6.34
CA GLY A 39 -30.79 13.20 5.55
C GLY A 39 -29.93 11.98 5.24
N GLU A 40 -29.56 11.81 3.98
CA GLU A 40 -28.66 10.75 3.50
C GLU A 40 -27.18 11.17 3.58
N CYS A 41 -26.90 12.36 4.12
CA CYS A 41 -25.56 12.92 4.26
C CYS A 41 -25.24 13.34 5.69
N SER A 42 -23.97 13.20 6.06
CA SER A 42 -23.35 13.67 7.30
C SER A 42 -22.39 14.84 7.04
N PHE A 43 -22.42 15.83 7.93
CA PHE A 43 -21.49 16.96 7.87
C PHE A 43 -20.19 16.60 8.56
N ASN A 44 -19.10 16.55 7.79
CA ASN A 44 -17.77 16.31 8.32
C ASN A 44 -17.18 17.60 8.91
N THR A 45 -16.90 17.57 10.21
CA THR A 45 -16.39 18.73 10.94
C THR A 45 -14.90 18.98 10.76
N LEU A 46 -14.13 18.02 10.23
CA LEU A 46 -12.70 18.12 10.01
C LEU A 46 -12.37 19.11 8.87
N ASP A 47 -13.13 19.05 7.78
CA ASP A 47 -12.89 19.85 6.58
C ASP A 47 -14.09 20.72 6.13
N ASN A 48 -15.20 20.66 6.88
CA ASN A 48 -16.46 21.34 6.60
C ASN A 48 -17.11 20.89 5.28
N THR A 49 -16.97 19.62 4.91
CA THR A 49 -17.63 19.02 3.75
C THR A 49 -18.86 18.20 4.14
N CYS A 50 -19.72 17.94 3.16
CA CYS A 50 -20.88 17.07 3.32
C CYS A 50 -20.62 15.76 2.59
N ARG A 51 -20.75 14.63 3.28
CA ARG A 51 -20.45 13.29 2.76
C ARG A 51 -21.64 12.35 2.95
N PRO A 52 -21.74 11.26 2.19
CA PRO A 52 -22.74 10.24 2.45
C PRO A 52 -22.67 9.77 3.91
N GLU A 53 -23.83 9.62 4.55
CA GLU A 53 -23.94 9.10 5.92
C GLU A 53 -23.17 7.78 6.05
N PHE A 54 -22.38 7.68 7.11
CA PHE A 54 -21.52 6.53 7.33
C PHE A 54 -22.31 5.22 7.46
N SER A 55 -22.09 4.29 6.53
CA SER A 55 -22.86 3.05 6.42
C SER A 55 -22.11 2.00 5.59
N ASN A 56 -22.63 0.76 5.55
CA ASN A 56 -22.08 -0.35 4.76
C ASN A 56 -22.36 -0.25 3.24
N ASP A 57 -22.80 0.92 2.77
CA ASP A 57 -22.97 1.23 1.34
C ASP A 57 -22.02 2.37 0.91
N VAL A 58 -21.06 2.74 1.77
CA VAL A 58 -20.16 3.88 1.56
C VAL A 58 -18.73 3.45 1.85
N ARG A 59 -17.77 3.73 0.95
CA ARG A 59 -16.35 3.52 1.23
C ARG A 59 -15.82 4.54 2.21
N THR A 60 -14.95 4.09 3.11
CA THR A 60 -14.10 4.99 3.87
C THR A 60 -12.97 5.53 3.01
N ALA A 61 -12.51 6.73 3.36
CA ALA A 61 -11.27 7.25 2.83
C ALA A 61 -10.09 6.36 3.20
N SER A 62 -9.24 6.10 2.21
CA SER A 62 -7.92 5.54 2.45
C SER A 62 -7.11 6.52 3.28
N VAL A 63 -6.34 5.95 4.21
CA VAL A 63 -5.41 6.67 5.09
C VAL A 63 -3.99 6.33 4.68
N HIS A 64 -3.09 7.31 4.71
CA HIS A 64 -1.72 7.13 4.21
C HIS A 64 -0.68 7.67 5.19
N LEU A 65 0.53 7.12 5.06
CA LEU A 65 1.75 7.63 5.63
C LEU A 65 2.72 7.93 4.49
N THR A 66 3.28 9.14 4.46
CA THR A 66 4.38 9.50 3.57
C THR A 66 5.67 9.60 4.37
N TYR A 67 6.77 9.06 3.84
CA TYR A 67 8.06 8.99 4.53
C TYR A 67 9.09 9.93 3.92
N THR A 68 9.90 10.54 4.79
CA THR A 68 11.03 11.38 4.36
C THR A 68 12.31 10.56 4.37
N VAL A 69 12.98 10.49 3.21
CA VAL A 69 14.31 9.88 3.09
C VAL A 69 15.32 10.65 3.96
N PRO A 70 16.14 9.97 4.79
CA PRO A 70 17.22 10.62 5.54
C PRO A 70 18.18 11.35 4.60
N SER A 71 18.56 12.58 4.95
CA SER A 71 19.33 13.46 4.07
C SER A 71 20.75 12.96 3.75
N ASP A 72 21.28 12.03 4.55
CA ASP A 72 22.57 11.40 4.37
C ASP A 72 22.53 10.15 3.47
N VAL A 73 21.34 9.71 3.06
CA VAL A 73 21.17 8.63 2.08
C VAL A 73 21.08 9.22 0.67
N THR A 74 22.15 9.04 -0.09
CA THR A 74 22.18 9.39 -1.51
C THR A 74 21.69 8.23 -2.35
N GLU A 75 20.87 8.52 -3.37
CA GLU A 75 20.37 7.53 -4.33
C GLU A 75 19.79 6.27 -3.65
N PRO A 76 18.71 6.42 -2.85
CA PRO A 76 18.11 5.33 -2.09
C PRO A 76 17.66 4.17 -3.00
N ALA A 77 18.48 3.13 -3.06
CA ALA A 77 18.24 1.96 -3.90
C ALA A 77 17.38 0.92 -3.18
N TRP A 78 17.45 0.85 -1.85
CA TRP A 78 16.77 -0.15 -1.05
C TRP A 78 15.85 0.50 -0.02
N TRP A 79 14.64 -0.06 0.15
CA TRP A 79 13.74 0.30 1.23
C TRP A 79 13.10 -0.93 1.84
N PHE A 80 13.12 -1.01 3.16
CA PHE A 80 12.59 -2.08 3.98
C PHE A 80 11.51 -1.53 4.91
N GLN A 81 10.34 -2.16 4.93
CA GLN A 81 9.18 -1.72 5.70
C GLN A 81 8.54 -2.88 6.46
N ARG A 82 8.10 -2.57 7.68
CA ARG A 82 7.25 -3.44 8.51
C ARG A 82 5.78 -3.07 8.33
N ILE A 83 4.92 -4.07 8.26
CA ILE A 83 3.45 -3.98 8.25
C ILE A 83 2.93 -4.85 9.39
N GLN A 84 2.05 -4.33 10.24
CA GLN A 84 1.42 -5.10 11.31
C GLN A 84 -0.08 -4.75 11.38
N PRO A 85 -0.96 -5.57 10.78
CA PRO A 85 -2.40 -5.38 10.88
C PRO A 85 -2.87 -5.45 12.33
N VAL A 86 -3.59 -4.43 12.78
CA VAL A 86 -4.19 -4.33 14.12
C VAL A 86 -5.66 -4.75 14.10
N SER A 87 -6.35 -4.43 13.01
CA SER A 87 -7.69 -4.93 12.71
C SER A 87 -7.87 -5.02 11.19
N THR A 88 -8.72 -5.94 10.75
CA THR A 88 -9.01 -6.12 9.32
C THR A 88 -10.44 -6.57 9.10
N SER A 89 -10.90 -6.34 7.87
CA SER A 89 -12.19 -6.72 7.32
C SER A 89 -11.97 -7.11 5.85
N SER A 90 -12.97 -7.72 5.22
CA SER A 90 -12.94 -7.98 3.78
C SER A 90 -12.67 -6.72 2.99
N ALA A 91 -12.07 -6.88 1.82
CA ALA A 91 -11.69 -5.80 0.95
C ALA A 91 -10.75 -4.75 1.58
N THR A 92 -9.75 -5.21 2.34
CA THR A 92 -8.76 -4.33 3.00
C THR A 92 -7.37 -4.51 2.43
N TYR A 93 -6.76 -3.42 1.98
CA TYR A 93 -5.38 -3.43 1.48
C TYR A 93 -4.45 -2.66 2.43
N PHE A 94 -3.48 -3.38 2.99
CA PHE A 94 -2.37 -2.82 3.76
C PHE A 94 -1.13 -2.69 2.87
N CYS A 95 -1.01 -1.55 2.20
CA CYS A 95 0.17 -1.24 1.39
C CYS A 95 1.36 -0.90 2.30
N GLY A 96 2.49 -1.58 2.11
CA GLY A 96 3.73 -1.34 2.85
C GLY A 96 4.71 -0.47 2.07
N VAL A 97 5.10 -0.91 0.87
CA VAL A 97 6.24 -0.35 0.11
C VAL A 97 5.81 0.47 -1.13
N GLY A 98 4.85 1.38 -0.94
CA GLY A 98 4.45 2.36 -1.95
C GLY A 98 5.57 3.33 -2.32
N ASN A 99 5.81 3.54 -3.61
CA ASN A 99 6.82 4.47 -4.11
C ASN A 99 6.41 5.07 -5.45
N SER A 100 7.23 5.94 -6.02
CA SER A 100 6.94 6.62 -7.27
C SER A 100 6.78 5.70 -8.49
N TYR A 101 7.27 4.46 -8.44
CA TYR A 101 7.17 3.46 -9.51
C TYR A 101 6.05 2.44 -9.31
N GLY A 102 5.54 2.27 -8.10
CA GLY A 102 4.64 1.18 -7.80
C GLY A 102 4.28 1.07 -6.33
N TYR A 103 3.82 -0.10 -5.94
CA TYR A 103 3.49 -0.42 -4.55
C TYR A 103 3.63 -1.92 -4.28
N GLY A 104 3.64 -2.28 -3.02
CA GLY A 104 3.50 -3.65 -2.57
C GLY A 104 2.95 -3.72 -1.16
N GLY A 105 2.24 -4.80 -0.85
CA GLY A 105 1.60 -4.98 0.45
C GLY A 105 0.84 -6.29 0.56
N ILE A 106 -0.04 -6.34 1.54
CA ILE A 106 -0.87 -7.52 1.86
C ILE A 106 -2.35 -7.14 1.86
N GLN A 107 -3.19 -8.04 1.37
CA GLN A 107 -4.62 -7.82 1.18
C GLN A 107 -5.42 -8.87 1.95
N GLN A 108 -6.47 -8.44 2.66
CA GLN A 108 -7.60 -9.29 3.06
C GLN A 108 -8.64 -9.21 1.94
N VAL A 109 -8.79 -10.28 1.16
CA VAL A 109 -9.73 -10.30 0.03
C VAL A 109 -11.15 -10.52 0.56
N ASP A 110 -11.37 -11.67 1.19
CA ASP A 110 -12.67 -12.05 1.75
C ASP A 110 -12.56 -12.43 3.23
N GLY A 111 -13.68 -12.34 3.95
CA GLY A 111 -13.74 -12.63 5.39
C GLY A 111 -13.33 -11.46 6.29
N ASP A 112 -13.75 -11.49 7.54
CA ASP A 112 -13.32 -10.57 8.61
C ASP A 112 -12.16 -11.16 9.46
N SER A 113 -11.65 -10.39 10.42
CA SER A 113 -10.62 -10.83 11.39
C SER A 113 -10.94 -12.11 12.20
N ARG A 114 -12.18 -12.62 12.15
CA ARG A 114 -12.64 -13.85 12.81
C ARG A 114 -12.73 -15.04 11.84
N SER A 115 -12.50 -14.82 10.56
CA SER A 115 -12.53 -15.84 9.51
C SER A 115 -11.28 -16.71 9.61
N SER A 116 -11.47 -18.02 9.65
CA SER A 116 -10.37 -18.99 9.69
C SER A 116 -10.54 -20.02 8.57
N PRO A 117 -9.57 -20.15 7.65
CA PRO A 117 -8.41 -19.28 7.49
C PRO A 117 -8.75 -17.97 6.73
N PRO A 118 -8.04 -16.85 6.96
CA PRO A 118 -8.24 -15.61 6.19
C PRO A 118 -7.84 -15.80 4.73
N ASN A 119 -8.69 -15.43 3.77
CA ASN A 119 -8.32 -15.47 2.34
C ASN A 119 -7.63 -14.17 1.94
N GLY A 120 -6.32 -14.19 1.76
CA GLY A 120 -5.57 -13.01 1.39
C GLY A 120 -4.53 -13.20 0.30
N LYS A 121 -3.91 -12.08 -0.04
CA LYS A 121 -2.99 -11.97 -1.17
C LYS A 121 -1.81 -11.09 -0.78
N VAL A 122 -0.60 -11.50 -1.18
CA VAL A 122 0.57 -10.62 -1.17
C VAL A 122 0.78 -10.14 -2.60
N ILE A 123 0.92 -8.82 -2.79
CA ILE A 123 0.99 -8.19 -4.11
C ILE A 123 2.16 -7.21 -4.20
N PHE A 124 2.73 -7.12 -5.41
CA PHE A 124 3.70 -6.10 -5.81
C PHE A 124 3.43 -5.69 -7.25
N SER A 125 3.24 -4.39 -7.50
CA SER A 125 2.82 -3.84 -8.78
C SER A 125 3.67 -2.64 -9.16
N ILE A 126 4.07 -2.56 -10.43
CA ILE A 126 4.86 -1.48 -11.01
C ILE A 126 4.14 -0.98 -12.27
N TRP A 127 3.91 0.33 -12.36
CA TRP A 127 3.24 0.93 -13.51
C TRP A 127 4.13 0.95 -14.76
N ASP A 128 3.47 1.01 -15.91
CA ASP A 128 4.07 1.47 -17.15
C ASP A 128 4.60 2.89 -16.99
N GLY A 129 5.75 3.14 -17.59
CA GLY A 129 6.40 4.44 -17.57
C GLY A 129 6.05 5.22 -18.83
N GLY A 130 5.10 6.15 -18.70
CA GLY A 130 4.86 7.18 -19.70
C GLY A 130 3.83 6.82 -20.77
N CYS A 131 3.14 5.69 -20.62
CA CYS A 131 1.96 5.33 -21.39
C CYS A 131 0.93 4.62 -20.50
N ASP A 132 -0.33 4.58 -20.94
CA ASP A 132 -1.45 3.92 -20.29
C ASP A 132 -2.23 3.17 -21.38
N GLN A 133 -2.16 1.85 -21.39
CA GLN A 133 -2.73 1.03 -22.47
C GLN A 133 -4.27 0.98 -22.44
N ASP A 134 -4.91 1.40 -21.33
CA ASP A 134 -6.37 1.55 -21.27
C ASP A 134 -6.84 2.76 -22.07
N VAL A 135 -5.97 3.77 -22.22
CA VAL A 135 -6.24 5.02 -22.95
C VAL A 135 -5.67 4.97 -24.36
N ASP A 136 -4.44 4.47 -24.53
CA ASP A 136 -3.75 4.37 -25.80
C ASP A 136 -3.23 2.95 -26.04
N PRO A 137 -3.89 2.14 -26.90
CA PRO A 137 -3.45 0.77 -27.15
C PRO A 137 -2.13 0.68 -27.94
N ASP A 138 -1.67 1.77 -28.57
CA ASP A 138 -0.50 1.80 -29.46
C ASP A 138 0.76 2.37 -28.77
N CYS A 139 0.90 2.12 -27.45
CA CYS A 139 2.06 2.54 -26.66
C CYS A 139 3.41 2.10 -27.27
N ASP A 140 4.43 2.96 -27.13
CA ASP A 140 5.82 2.58 -27.44
C ASP A 140 6.24 1.44 -26.47
N PRO A 141 6.72 0.28 -26.97
CA PRO A 141 7.17 -0.81 -26.11
C PRO A 141 8.21 -0.39 -25.05
N ASN A 142 9.03 0.65 -25.30
CA ASN A 142 10.00 1.16 -24.32
C ASN A 142 9.35 1.89 -23.13
N THR A 143 8.06 2.24 -23.22
CA THR A 143 7.27 2.83 -22.13
C THR A 143 6.61 1.78 -21.25
N LEU A 144 6.48 0.54 -21.74
CA LEU A 144 5.81 -0.53 -21.01
C LEU A 144 6.75 -1.19 -19.99
N ALA A 145 6.17 -1.60 -18.88
CA ALA A 145 6.80 -2.40 -17.87
C ALA A 145 6.86 -3.87 -18.32
N ALA A 146 7.92 -4.58 -17.93
CA ALA A 146 8.14 -5.98 -18.28
C ALA A 146 8.63 -6.77 -17.06
N THR A 147 8.01 -7.91 -16.78
CA THR A 147 8.49 -8.83 -15.75
C THR A 147 9.75 -9.54 -16.27
N LEU A 148 10.89 -9.33 -15.59
CA LEU A 148 12.16 -9.99 -15.89
C LEU A 148 12.30 -11.33 -15.16
N ILE A 149 11.91 -11.35 -13.88
CA ILE A 149 11.93 -12.55 -13.03
C ILE A 149 10.60 -12.59 -12.29
N CYS A 150 9.92 -13.74 -12.32
CA CYS A 150 8.76 -14.02 -11.48
C CYS A 150 9.18 -15.01 -10.40
N GLY A 151 8.85 -14.74 -9.13
CA GLY A 151 9.25 -15.61 -8.02
C GLY A 151 8.59 -16.99 -8.05
N THR A 152 9.21 -17.96 -7.39
CA THR A 152 8.69 -19.32 -7.27
C THR A 152 7.34 -19.32 -6.54
N GLY A 153 6.32 -19.92 -7.14
CA GLY A 153 4.96 -19.90 -6.59
C GLY A 153 4.34 -18.50 -6.52
N VAL A 154 4.70 -17.62 -7.46
CA VAL A 154 4.11 -16.29 -7.67
C VAL A 154 3.51 -16.22 -9.07
N THR A 155 2.35 -15.59 -9.18
CA THR A 155 1.69 -15.29 -10.46
C THR A 155 2.09 -13.90 -10.92
N CYS A 156 2.60 -13.75 -12.15
CA CYS A 156 2.97 -12.46 -12.72
C CYS A 156 2.17 -12.14 -13.98
N THR A 157 1.45 -11.02 -13.97
CA THR A 157 0.55 -10.58 -15.05
C THR A 157 0.70 -9.08 -15.32
N ASP A 158 -0.01 -8.60 -16.33
CA ASP A 158 -0.37 -7.20 -16.50
C ASP A 158 -1.47 -6.77 -15.51
N PHE A 159 -1.70 -5.46 -15.42
CA PHE A 159 -2.88 -4.86 -14.77
C PHE A 159 -3.32 -3.61 -15.55
N GLY A 160 -4.57 -3.18 -15.35
CA GLY A 160 -5.17 -1.96 -15.90
C GLY A 160 -6.25 -1.37 -14.98
N GLY A 161 -7.13 -0.55 -15.55
CA GLY A 161 -8.27 0.13 -14.92
C GLY A 161 -7.96 1.51 -14.35
N GLU A 162 -6.79 1.66 -13.72
CA GLU A 162 -6.35 2.92 -13.07
C GLU A 162 -4.89 3.23 -13.45
N GLY A 163 -4.65 3.12 -14.76
CA GLY A 163 -3.33 3.02 -15.36
C GLY A 163 -2.90 1.56 -15.52
N THR A 164 -1.95 1.33 -16.42
CA THR A 164 -1.48 -0.01 -16.78
C THR A 164 -0.09 -0.31 -16.23
N GLY A 165 0.29 -1.58 -16.19
CA GLY A 165 1.61 -2.02 -15.74
C GLY A 165 1.75 -3.52 -15.57
N ARG A 166 2.70 -3.93 -14.72
CA ARG A 166 2.96 -5.33 -14.36
C ARG A 166 2.78 -5.54 -12.87
N LYS A 167 2.13 -6.64 -12.49
CA LYS A 167 1.97 -7.07 -11.10
C LYS A 167 2.46 -8.49 -10.90
N SER A 168 2.78 -8.79 -9.65
CA SER A 168 3.07 -10.13 -9.16
C SER A 168 2.32 -10.36 -7.86
N TYR A 169 1.74 -11.54 -7.67
CA TYR A 169 1.02 -11.88 -6.45
C TYR A 169 1.01 -13.38 -6.15
N PHE A 170 0.74 -13.73 -4.90
CA PHE A 170 0.32 -15.08 -4.54
C PHE A 170 -0.81 -15.01 -3.51
N SER A 171 -1.77 -15.92 -3.62
CA SER A 171 -2.85 -16.08 -2.64
C SER A 171 -2.42 -17.02 -1.54
N THR A 172 -2.88 -16.78 -0.32
CA THR A 172 -2.58 -17.61 0.85
C THR A 172 -3.66 -17.44 1.90
N ASP A 173 -3.81 -18.48 2.70
CA ASP A 173 -4.75 -18.52 3.81
C ASP A 173 -4.08 -18.07 5.14
N GLN A 174 -2.80 -17.67 5.09
CA GLN A 174 -1.98 -17.29 6.26
C GLN A 174 -1.74 -15.77 6.39
N VAL A 175 -2.32 -14.97 5.49
CA VAL A 175 -2.10 -13.52 5.44
C VAL A 175 -3.42 -12.83 5.09
N PRO A 176 -3.79 -11.70 5.72
CA PRO A 176 -3.20 -11.17 6.95
C PRO A 176 -3.72 -11.88 8.20
N VAL A 177 -2.87 -11.99 9.21
CA VAL A 177 -3.20 -12.38 10.58
C VAL A 177 -3.02 -11.16 11.48
N VAL A 178 -4.06 -10.81 12.25
CA VAL A 178 -4.03 -9.68 13.16
C VAL A 178 -2.93 -9.85 14.22
N GLY A 179 -2.13 -8.80 14.40
CA GLY A 179 -1.01 -8.75 15.33
C GLY A 179 0.30 -9.35 14.80
N GLN A 180 0.26 -10.10 13.70
CA GLN A 180 1.47 -10.65 13.08
C GLN A 180 2.22 -9.57 12.29
N GLU A 181 3.55 -9.61 12.37
CA GLU A 181 4.41 -8.74 11.58
C GLU A 181 4.75 -9.37 10.24
N TYR A 182 4.64 -8.53 9.21
CA TYR A 182 5.06 -8.80 7.86
C TYR A 182 6.11 -7.77 7.45
N PHE A 183 7.04 -8.20 6.60
CA PHE A 183 8.14 -7.36 6.15
C PHE A 183 8.21 -7.39 4.64
N MET A 184 8.47 -6.22 4.06
CA MET A 184 8.68 -6.08 2.63
C MET A 184 9.95 -5.30 2.37
N ALA A 185 10.67 -5.71 1.34
CA ALA A 185 11.81 -4.97 0.82
C ALA A 185 11.60 -4.67 -0.66
N VAL A 186 12.02 -3.49 -1.09
CA VAL A 186 12.06 -3.09 -2.50
C VAL A 186 13.46 -2.63 -2.88
N HIS A 187 13.92 -3.05 -4.06
CA HIS A 187 15.17 -2.64 -4.68
C HIS A 187 14.91 -1.91 -5.99
N ALA A 188 15.53 -0.75 -6.19
CA ALA A 188 15.61 -0.03 -7.44
C ALA A 188 17.04 -0.11 -8.00
N GLU A 189 17.18 -0.59 -9.23
CA GLU A 189 18.46 -0.73 -9.94
C GLU A 189 18.39 0.02 -11.28
N PRO A 190 19.38 0.86 -11.64
CA PRO A 190 19.37 1.56 -12.91
C PRO A 190 19.52 0.59 -14.09
N ALA A 191 18.78 0.83 -15.17
CA ALA A 191 18.88 0.09 -16.41
C ALA A 191 19.19 1.00 -17.61
N SER A 192 19.56 0.41 -18.74
CA SER A 192 19.79 1.15 -19.98
C SER A 192 18.49 1.73 -20.54
N ASN A 193 18.61 2.66 -21.50
CA ASN A 193 17.47 3.24 -22.23
C ASN A 193 16.44 3.97 -21.36
N ASP A 194 16.90 4.68 -20.32
CA ASP A 194 16.05 5.44 -19.40
C ASP A 194 15.08 4.55 -18.60
N ARG A 195 15.56 3.39 -18.15
CA ARG A 195 14.76 2.40 -17.42
C ARG A 195 15.31 2.14 -16.02
N VAL A 196 14.48 1.53 -15.19
CA VAL A 196 14.79 1.10 -13.83
C VAL A 196 14.19 -0.28 -13.60
N LYS A 197 14.92 -1.15 -12.91
CA LYS A 197 14.40 -2.43 -12.42
C LYS A 197 13.97 -2.28 -10.98
N MET A 198 12.75 -2.70 -10.70
CA MET A 198 12.12 -2.73 -9.39
C MET A 198 11.97 -4.18 -8.95
N THR A 199 12.56 -4.55 -7.82
CA THR A 199 12.46 -5.92 -7.27
C THR A 199 11.76 -5.88 -5.93
N GLY A 200 10.71 -6.69 -5.77
CA GLY A 200 9.94 -6.78 -4.53
C GLY A 200 10.16 -8.11 -3.81
N TYR A 201 10.32 -8.05 -2.49
CA TYR A 201 10.48 -9.19 -1.60
C TYR A 201 9.47 -9.14 -0.46
N PHE A 202 9.06 -10.30 0.03
CA PHE A 202 8.13 -10.46 1.14
C PHE A 202 8.66 -11.46 2.16
N TYR A 203 8.40 -11.19 3.44
CA TYR A 203 8.70 -12.08 4.55
C TYR A 203 7.61 -12.02 5.61
N SER A 204 7.31 -13.18 6.18
CA SER A 204 6.46 -13.34 7.36
C SER A 204 7.23 -14.12 8.42
N GLN A 205 7.03 -13.81 9.70
CA GLN A 205 7.67 -14.56 10.77
C GLN A 205 7.40 -16.07 10.65
N GLY A 206 8.44 -16.89 10.80
CA GLY A 206 8.36 -18.35 10.68
C GLY A 206 8.42 -18.88 9.24
N THR A 207 8.58 -18.02 8.24
CA THR A 207 8.84 -18.41 6.84
C THR A 207 10.23 -17.94 6.39
N SER A 208 10.61 -18.26 5.16
CA SER A 208 11.74 -17.64 4.48
C SER A 208 11.31 -16.38 3.73
N TRP A 209 12.26 -15.52 3.39
CA TRP A 209 12.05 -14.45 2.42
C TRP A 209 11.65 -15.05 1.07
N LYS A 210 10.77 -14.35 0.35
CA LYS A 210 10.25 -14.76 -0.95
C LYS A 210 10.40 -13.62 -1.95
N LEU A 211 10.95 -13.92 -3.13
CA LEU A 211 10.90 -13.02 -4.28
C LEU A 211 9.45 -12.92 -4.79
N LEU A 212 8.95 -11.71 -5.00
CA LEU A 212 7.68 -11.48 -5.70
C LEU A 212 7.93 -11.41 -7.21
N SER A 213 8.65 -10.37 -7.64
CA SER A 213 9.14 -10.24 -9.00
C SER A 213 10.24 -9.19 -9.11
N LYS A 214 11.00 -9.27 -10.22
CA LYS A 214 11.85 -8.18 -10.75
C LYS A 214 11.18 -7.65 -12.01
N ILE A 215 10.74 -6.39 -11.98
CA ILE A 215 10.03 -5.72 -13.08
C ILE A 215 10.87 -4.56 -13.58
N ASP A 216 11.06 -4.48 -14.89
CA ASP A 216 11.74 -3.38 -15.56
C ASP A 216 10.71 -2.38 -16.12
N THR A 217 10.86 -1.09 -15.87
CA THR A 217 9.95 -0.04 -16.34
C THR A 217 10.71 1.22 -16.77
N ASN A 218 10.06 2.06 -17.58
CA ASN A 218 10.62 3.32 -18.01
C ASN A 218 10.58 4.36 -16.87
N ARG A 219 11.64 5.16 -16.75
CA ARG A 219 11.73 6.17 -15.69
C ARG A 219 10.79 7.34 -15.91
N SER A 220 10.48 7.67 -17.16
CA SER A 220 9.59 8.77 -17.54
C SER A 220 9.94 10.08 -16.83
N GLY A 221 11.24 10.40 -16.81
CA GLY A 221 11.78 11.60 -16.17
C GLY A 221 11.98 11.53 -14.65
N LYS A 222 11.63 10.42 -13.99
CA LYS A 222 11.95 10.17 -12.58
C LYS A 222 13.42 9.74 -12.42
N ASP A 223 13.95 9.91 -11.21
CA ASP A 223 15.25 9.34 -10.84
C ASP A 223 15.18 7.82 -10.77
N TRP A 224 16.30 7.12 -11.05
CA TRP A 224 16.34 5.66 -11.05
C TRP A 224 16.16 5.05 -9.65
N TYR A 225 16.32 5.86 -8.60
CA TYR A 225 16.24 5.43 -7.20
C TYR A 225 14.87 5.74 -6.58
N LEU A 226 14.63 5.18 -5.41
CA LEU A 226 13.36 5.24 -4.71
C LEU A 226 13.01 6.68 -4.27
N SER A 227 11.77 7.08 -4.50
CA SER A 227 11.25 8.40 -4.11
C SER A 227 9.75 8.32 -3.88
N GLY A 228 9.21 9.32 -3.18
CA GLY A 228 7.78 9.38 -2.85
C GLY A 228 7.33 8.14 -2.09
N LEU A 229 8.02 7.80 -0.99
CA LEU A 229 7.77 6.60 -0.21
C LEU A 229 6.47 6.75 0.58
N TYR A 230 5.57 5.77 0.52
CA TYR A 230 4.32 5.79 1.26
C TYR A 230 3.81 4.39 1.65
N SER A 231 2.93 4.36 2.66
CA SER A 231 2.12 3.21 3.05
C SER A 231 0.67 3.65 3.17
N PHE A 232 -0.29 2.73 3.05
CA PHE A 232 -1.70 3.07 3.21
C PHE A 232 -2.55 1.90 3.68
N VAL A 233 -3.71 2.23 4.26
CA VAL A 233 -4.81 1.30 4.49
C VAL A 233 -5.99 1.75 3.63
N GLU A 234 -6.45 0.86 2.76
CA GLU A 234 -7.56 1.11 1.84
C GLU A 234 -8.68 0.09 2.05
N GLN A 235 -9.91 0.59 2.00
CA GLN A 235 -11.11 -0.19 1.71
C GLN A 235 -11.44 -0.03 0.22
N TRP A 236 -11.37 -1.10 -0.58
CA TRP A 236 -11.57 -0.98 -2.04
C TRP A 236 -13.01 -1.23 -2.52
N THR A 237 -13.88 -1.79 -1.67
CA THR A 237 -15.32 -1.96 -1.95
C THR A 237 -16.17 -1.30 -0.86
N GLU A 238 -17.44 -1.03 -1.12
CA GLU A 238 -18.37 -0.42 -0.15
C GLU A 238 -18.78 -1.36 1.01
N GLY A 239 -18.30 -2.61 1.03
CA GLY A 239 -18.70 -3.63 2.00
C GLY A 239 -18.00 -3.53 3.37
N ASN A 240 -18.77 -3.79 4.44
CA ASN A 240 -18.29 -3.88 5.83
C ASN A 240 -17.55 -2.62 6.32
N THR A 241 -18.02 -1.43 5.93
CA THR A 241 -17.47 -0.14 6.36
C THR A 241 -17.55 0.08 7.87
N LEU A 242 -18.58 -0.49 8.53
CA LEU A 242 -18.74 -0.43 9.98
C LEU A 242 -17.72 -1.32 10.73
N GLU A 243 -16.84 -2.04 10.04
CA GLU A 243 -15.73 -2.76 10.65
C GLU A 243 -14.42 -1.95 10.51
N PRO A 244 -13.59 -1.88 11.57
CA PRO A 244 -12.37 -1.09 11.56
C PRO A 244 -11.25 -1.78 10.77
N ARG A 245 -10.46 -0.99 10.05
CA ARG A 245 -9.27 -1.41 9.33
C ARG A 245 -8.09 -0.60 9.84
N ASP A 246 -7.09 -1.26 10.42
CA ASP A 246 -5.98 -0.60 11.11
C ASP A 246 -4.69 -1.39 10.89
N SER A 247 -3.59 -0.69 10.64
CA SER A 247 -2.25 -1.26 10.58
C SER A 247 -1.21 -0.30 11.13
N MET A 248 -0.22 -0.86 11.81
CA MET A 248 0.99 -0.19 12.25
C MET A 248 2.12 -0.36 11.23
N TYR A 249 2.91 0.70 11.06
CA TYR A 249 4.04 0.76 10.14
C TYR A 249 5.29 1.31 10.79
N GLY A 250 6.43 0.88 10.26
CA GLY A 250 7.73 1.41 10.64
C GLY A 250 8.24 0.99 12.02
N PRO A 251 9.42 1.50 12.44
CA PRO A 251 10.28 2.37 11.64
C PRO A 251 10.77 1.62 10.40
N SER A 252 10.81 2.31 9.26
CA SER A 252 11.32 1.72 8.02
C SER A 252 12.80 2.03 7.88
N TRP A 253 13.50 1.29 7.03
CA TRP A 253 14.94 1.44 6.83
C TRP A 253 15.25 1.59 5.36
N ILE A 254 16.20 2.45 5.03
CA ILE A 254 16.55 2.78 3.66
C ILE A 254 18.07 2.76 3.48
N SER A 255 18.53 2.30 2.33
CA SER A 255 19.95 2.26 1.99
C SER A 255 20.14 2.72 0.54
N GLY A 256 21.29 3.33 0.26
CA GLY A 256 21.79 3.44 -1.10
C GLY A 256 22.30 2.08 -1.62
N GLU A 257 23.09 2.09 -2.69
CA GLU A 257 23.70 0.86 -3.23
C GLU A 257 24.69 0.18 -2.26
N GLY A 258 25.28 0.93 -1.32
CA GLY A 258 26.35 0.47 -0.43
C GLY A 258 25.93 -0.38 0.77
N GLY A 259 24.63 -0.67 0.95
CA GLY A 259 24.12 -1.52 2.03
C GLY A 259 24.16 -0.90 3.44
N GLU A 260 24.46 0.39 3.57
CA GLU A 260 24.38 1.10 4.85
C GLU A 260 22.93 1.52 5.14
N TRP A 261 22.23 0.72 5.94
CA TRP A 261 20.85 0.99 6.32
C TRP A 261 20.73 2.15 7.32
N LYS A 262 19.83 3.08 7.00
CA LYS A 262 19.45 4.21 7.86
C LYS A 262 17.98 4.13 8.17
N GLN A 263 17.63 4.35 9.43
CA GLN A 263 16.24 4.41 9.86
C GLN A 263 15.58 5.68 9.28
N VAL A 264 14.38 5.51 8.75
CA VAL A 264 13.45 6.61 8.47
C VAL A 264 12.84 7.07 9.79
N ILE A 265 13.02 8.34 10.14
CA ILE A 265 12.65 8.89 11.45
C ILE A 265 11.33 9.67 11.46
N LYS A 266 10.69 9.89 10.30
CA LYS A 266 9.44 10.65 10.18
C LYS A 266 8.43 9.99 9.25
N ALA A 267 7.18 9.98 9.68
CA ALA A 267 6.03 9.63 8.86
C ALA A 267 4.98 10.74 8.96
N GLN A 268 4.52 11.24 7.82
CA GLN A 268 3.46 12.23 7.72
C GLN A 268 2.14 11.54 7.39
N TYR A 269 1.13 11.74 8.22
CA TYR A 269 -0.21 11.20 8.04
C TYR A 269 -1.07 12.05 7.13
N ASP A 270 -1.84 11.42 6.25
CA ASP A 270 -2.96 12.05 5.56
C ASP A 270 -4.09 11.05 5.26
N TYR A 271 -5.16 11.53 4.63
CA TYR A 271 -6.28 10.74 4.17
C TYR A 271 -6.89 11.34 2.90
N GLY A 272 -7.56 10.50 2.13
CA GLY A 272 -8.34 10.92 0.97
C GLY A 272 -9.55 11.75 1.37
N THR A 273 -9.83 12.83 0.65
CA THR A 273 -10.99 13.70 0.91
C THR A 273 -12.24 13.43 0.06
N PRO A 274 -12.18 12.81 -1.14
CA PRO A 274 -13.40 12.50 -1.91
C PRO A 274 -14.33 11.49 -1.23
N GLU A 275 -13.77 10.49 -0.55
CA GLU A 275 -14.51 9.49 0.22
C GLU A 275 -14.91 9.99 1.62
N ASN A 276 -15.77 9.20 2.29
CA ASN A 276 -16.13 9.48 3.68
C ASN A 276 -14.91 9.32 4.59
N HIS A 277 -14.47 10.43 5.18
CA HIS A 277 -13.33 10.51 6.10
C HIS A 277 -13.76 10.97 7.49
N GLU A 278 -14.95 10.56 7.94
CA GLU A 278 -15.42 10.79 9.31
C GLU A 278 -14.68 9.89 10.30
N HIS A 279 -14.43 8.64 9.90
CA HIS A 279 -13.79 7.61 10.71
C HIS A 279 -12.38 7.28 10.21
N VAL A 280 -11.48 8.26 10.27
CA VAL A 280 -10.07 8.11 9.90
C VAL A 280 -9.17 8.58 11.03
N ASN A 281 -8.04 7.92 11.25
CA ASN A 281 -7.08 8.39 12.26
C ASN A 281 -5.64 7.98 11.93
N GLY A 282 -4.69 8.71 12.50
CA GLY A 282 -3.29 8.32 12.63
C GLY A 282 -2.87 8.39 14.10
N TYR A 283 -1.95 7.55 14.54
CA TYR A 283 -1.48 7.54 15.93
C TYR A 283 -0.08 6.99 16.06
N TYR A 284 0.62 7.35 17.14
CA TYR A 284 1.94 6.81 17.46
C TYR A 284 1.85 5.81 18.60
N ASN A 285 2.35 4.61 18.37
CA ASN A 285 2.50 3.58 19.38
C ASN A 285 3.93 3.62 19.95
N VAL A 286 4.02 4.15 21.17
CA VAL A 286 5.29 4.35 21.87
C VAL A 286 5.99 3.03 22.18
N GLU A 287 5.26 1.98 22.51
CA GLU A 287 5.83 0.68 22.91
C GLU A 287 6.47 -0.04 21.73
N GLY A 288 5.81 -0.02 20.56
CA GLY A 288 6.29 -0.65 19.33
C GLY A 288 7.21 0.22 18.46
N ASN A 289 7.41 1.48 18.85
CA ASN A 289 8.06 2.52 18.04
C ASN A 289 7.51 2.57 16.61
N ASN A 290 6.19 2.52 16.46
CA ASN A 290 5.53 2.45 15.15
C ASN A 290 4.34 3.41 15.03
N VAL A 291 3.93 3.70 13.81
CA VAL A 291 2.84 4.63 13.51
C VAL A 291 1.67 3.84 12.94
N GLY A 292 0.53 3.93 13.61
CA GLY A 292 -0.73 3.35 13.16
C GLY A 292 -1.52 4.32 12.29
N ILE A 293 -2.20 3.79 11.28
CA ILE A 293 -3.20 4.49 10.48
C ILE A 293 -4.42 3.60 10.32
N ALA A 294 -5.59 4.18 10.52
CA ALA A 294 -6.83 3.42 10.63
C ALA A 294 -8.01 4.11 9.94
N THR A 295 -8.92 3.31 9.40
CA THR A 295 -10.15 3.77 8.74
C THR A 295 -11.34 2.82 8.98
N GLY A 296 -12.56 3.34 9.08
CA GLY A 296 -13.78 2.55 9.28
C GLY A 296 -14.23 2.35 10.73
N GLY A 297 -15.30 1.59 10.94
CA GLY A 297 -15.87 1.31 12.26
C GLY A 297 -16.07 2.54 13.15
N ASP A 298 -15.77 2.42 14.44
CA ASP A 298 -15.88 3.49 15.43
C ASP A 298 -14.57 4.29 15.60
N ILE A 299 -13.76 4.40 14.53
CA ILE A 299 -12.48 5.12 14.59
C ILE A 299 -12.74 6.61 14.77
N GLU A 300 -12.06 7.21 15.75
CA GLU A 300 -12.19 8.63 16.08
C GLU A 300 -11.03 9.45 15.48
N PRO A 301 -11.30 10.56 14.79
CA PRO A 301 -10.27 11.39 14.15
C PRO A 301 -9.54 12.26 15.17
N VAL A 302 -8.48 11.70 15.76
CA VAL A 302 -7.64 12.39 16.75
C VAL A 302 -6.48 13.13 16.08
N ALA A 303 -5.82 12.51 15.10
CA ALA A 303 -4.73 13.15 14.37
C ALA A 303 -5.24 14.11 13.31
N THR A 304 -4.56 15.24 13.18
CA THR A 304 -4.84 16.20 12.10
C THR A 304 -4.18 15.73 10.80
N GLN A 305 -4.82 15.99 9.65
CA GLN A 305 -4.19 15.78 8.35
C GLN A 305 -2.84 16.50 8.27
N PHE A 306 -1.84 15.86 7.69
CA PHE A 306 -0.43 16.27 7.62
C PHE A 306 0.33 16.28 8.94
N GLN A 307 -0.23 15.72 10.02
CA GLN A 307 0.50 15.51 11.26
C GLN A 307 1.72 14.63 11.00
N VAL A 308 2.87 15.05 11.54
CA VAL A 308 4.12 14.29 11.47
C VAL A 308 4.32 13.54 12.77
N PHE A 309 4.51 12.24 12.65
CA PHE A 309 4.94 11.36 13.73
C PHE A 309 6.46 11.14 13.60
N GLU A 310 7.16 11.23 14.73
CA GLU A 310 8.61 10.99 14.80
C GLU A 310 8.86 9.67 15.51
N TYR A 311 9.62 8.78 14.85
CA TYR A 311 10.09 7.53 15.46
C TYR A 311 11.27 7.84 16.38
N ASN A 312 11.46 7.02 17.42
CA ASN A 312 12.68 7.09 18.24
C ASN A 312 13.90 6.68 17.38
N GLU A 313 14.95 7.50 17.36
CA GLU A 313 16.18 7.29 16.57
C GLU A 313 17.05 6.11 17.09
N GLU A 314 16.73 5.57 18.27
CA GLU A 314 17.38 4.38 18.86
C GLU A 314 16.68 3.07 18.46
N GLY A 315 15.91 3.05 17.37
CA GLY A 315 15.23 1.83 16.92
C GLY A 315 16.25 0.74 16.61
N GLU A 316 16.08 -0.42 17.24
CA GLU A 316 16.88 -1.60 16.90
C GLU A 316 16.51 -2.06 15.49
N MET A 317 17.55 -2.35 14.69
CA MET A 317 17.37 -2.93 13.37
C MET A 317 16.64 -4.27 13.51
N PRO A 318 15.49 -4.48 12.84
CA PRO A 318 14.76 -5.74 12.95
C PRO A 318 15.62 -6.93 12.53
N GLU A 319 15.47 -8.08 13.20
CA GLU A 319 16.19 -9.31 12.85
C GLU A 319 15.99 -9.70 11.38
N ALA A 320 14.76 -9.56 10.87
CA ALA A 320 14.45 -9.79 9.46
C ALA A 320 15.27 -8.88 8.52
N LEU A 321 15.56 -7.64 8.91
CA LEU A 321 16.43 -6.75 8.14
C LEU A 321 17.90 -7.13 8.30
N ALA A 322 18.34 -7.52 9.50
CA ALA A 322 19.71 -7.99 9.71
C ALA A 322 20.01 -9.20 8.81
N ASP A 323 19.13 -10.20 8.80
CA ASP A 323 19.20 -11.36 7.90
C ASP A 323 19.19 -10.94 6.43
N PHE A 324 18.23 -10.10 6.03
CA PHE A 324 18.12 -9.63 4.65
C PHE A 324 19.37 -8.87 4.18
N SER A 325 19.93 -8.02 5.05
CA SER A 325 21.10 -7.19 4.75
C SER A 325 22.34 -8.03 4.44
N GLY A 326 22.51 -9.18 5.10
CA GLY A 326 23.59 -10.13 4.84
C GLY A 326 23.49 -10.82 3.48
N ARG A 327 22.34 -10.75 2.81
CA ARG A 327 22.06 -11.46 1.55
C ARG A 327 22.05 -10.53 0.32
N VAL A 328 22.12 -9.21 0.50
CA VAL A 328 22.00 -8.22 -0.58
C VAL A 328 22.92 -8.50 -1.77
N GLU A 329 24.19 -8.84 -1.55
CA GLU A 329 25.13 -9.12 -2.64
C GLU A 329 24.67 -10.31 -3.50
N CYS A 330 24.19 -11.39 -2.86
CA CYS A 330 23.64 -12.56 -3.54
C CYS A 330 22.36 -12.20 -4.31
N LEU A 331 21.44 -11.47 -3.67
CA LEU A 331 20.16 -11.07 -4.26
C LEU A 331 20.32 -10.18 -5.50
N VAL A 332 21.34 -9.30 -5.50
CA VAL A 332 21.69 -8.47 -6.66
C VAL A 332 22.30 -9.31 -7.79
N ALA A 333 23.11 -10.30 -7.45
CA ALA A 333 23.76 -11.18 -8.44
C ALA A 333 22.78 -12.16 -9.11
N GLY A 334 21.69 -12.54 -8.43
CA GLY A 334 20.70 -13.48 -8.94
C GLY A 334 20.00 -13.02 -10.23
N THR A 335 19.98 -13.90 -11.22
CA THR A 335 19.38 -13.68 -12.54
C THR A 335 18.16 -14.55 -12.83
N THR A 336 17.93 -15.59 -12.03
CA THR A 336 16.70 -16.40 -12.04
C THR A 336 16.00 -16.39 -10.68
N ALA A 337 14.78 -16.94 -10.61
CA ALA A 337 14.05 -17.06 -9.36
C ALA A 337 14.76 -18.05 -8.42
N GLU A 338 15.22 -19.18 -8.95
CA GLU A 338 15.91 -20.23 -8.21
C GLU A 338 17.22 -19.72 -7.61
N GLU A 339 18.03 -18.97 -8.37
CA GLU A 339 19.27 -18.36 -7.86
C GLU A 339 19.00 -17.37 -6.71
N ILE A 340 17.87 -16.65 -6.76
CA ILE A 340 17.46 -15.72 -5.70
C ILE A 340 16.93 -16.50 -4.48
N ASP A 341 16.16 -17.57 -4.70
CA ASP A 341 15.66 -18.42 -3.62
C ASP A 341 16.82 -19.10 -2.87
N GLU A 342 17.85 -19.57 -3.58
CA GLU A 342 19.08 -20.13 -3.00
C GLU A 342 19.80 -19.14 -2.06
N CYS A 343 19.69 -17.82 -2.31
CA CYS A 343 20.25 -16.81 -1.41
C CYS A 343 19.60 -16.83 -0.02
N PHE A 344 18.39 -17.40 0.12
CA PHE A 344 17.65 -17.50 1.39
C PHE A 344 17.78 -18.88 2.06
N GLU A 345 18.33 -19.89 1.37
CA GLU A 345 18.52 -21.24 1.90
C GLU A 345 19.84 -21.41 2.69
N GLY A 346 20.81 -20.52 2.49
CA GLY A 346 22.10 -20.54 3.20
C GLY A 346 22.08 -19.88 4.59
N GLU A 347 22.92 -20.38 5.50
CA GLU A 347 23.28 -19.66 6.73
C GLU A 347 24.10 -18.41 6.38
N VAL A 348 23.80 -17.28 7.03
CA VAL A 348 24.61 -16.06 6.91
C VAL A 348 25.97 -16.32 7.57
N GLU A 349 27.07 -16.35 6.81
CA GLU A 349 28.42 -16.49 7.38
C GLU A 349 28.78 -15.25 8.23
N GLY A 350 28.49 -15.26 9.53
CA GLY A 350 29.00 -14.23 10.45
C GLY A 350 28.29 -14.11 11.80
N GLY A 351 28.69 -14.92 12.78
CA GLY A 351 28.38 -14.70 14.20
C GLY A 351 28.46 -15.98 15.03
N GLU A 352 29.64 -16.29 15.59
CA GLU A 352 29.80 -17.36 16.58
C GLU A 352 28.95 -17.09 17.82
N GLU A 353 27.87 -17.85 18.04
CA GLU A 353 27.45 -18.25 19.38
C GLU A 353 27.05 -19.73 19.37
N GLY A 354 27.79 -20.53 20.14
CA GLY A 354 27.53 -21.95 20.32
C GLY A 354 26.35 -22.21 21.24
N GLY A 355 25.51 -23.17 20.85
CA GLY A 355 24.42 -23.71 21.66
C GLY A 355 24.08 -25.13 21.21
N GLU A 356 24.01 -26.04 22.17
CA GLU A 356 24.01 -27.50 22.02
C GLU A 356 22.77 -28.11 21.36
N GLU A 357 23.01 -29.25 20.70
CA GLU A 357 22.03 -30.21 20.17
C GLU A 357 21.09 -30.77 21.26
N GLY A 358 19.82 -30.95 20.89
CA GLY A 358 18.87 -31.78 21.61
C GLY A 358 17.66 -32.10 20.72
N GLY A 359 17.68 -33.26 20.07
CA GLY A 359 16.60 -33.73 19.21
C GLY A 359 15.41 -34.34 19.97
N ASP A 360 14.25 -34.38 19.31
CA ASP A 360 13.29 -35.49 19.42
C ASP A 360 12.38 -35.53 18.18
N GLU A 361 12.09 -36.75 17.73
CA GLU A 361 11.26 -37.10 16.58
C GLU A 361 9.79 -37.21 16.98
N GLY A 362 8.86 -36.86 16.09
CA GLY A 362 7.43 -37.16 16.29
C GLY A 362 6.60 -36.86 15.05
N GLY A 363 6.45 -37.85 14.18
CA GLY A 363 5.61 -37.79 12.98
C GLY A 363 4.10 -37.86 13.26
N GLY A 364 3.34 -37.35 12.32
CA GLY A 364 1.88 -37.49 12.22
C GLY A 364 1.42 -37.01 10.85
N GLU A 365 1.06 -37.96 9.98
CA GLU A 365 0.38 -37.77 8.70
C GLU A 365 -1.07 -37.34 8.92
N GLU A 366 -1.60 -36.42 8.12
CA GLU A 366 -3.02 -36.40 7.77
C GLU A 366 -3.24 -35.80 6.37
N GLU A 367 -4.01 -36.54 5.56
CA GLU A 367 -4.33 -36.28 4.16
C GLU A 367 -5.60 -35.42 4.03
N GLY A 368 -5.56 -34.47 3.08
CA GLY A 368 -6.58 -34.24 2.04
C GLY A 368 -7.92 -33.61 2.41
N GLU A 369 -8.24 -32.49 1.76
CA GLU A 369 -9.39 -32.35 0.85
C GLU A 369 -9.25 -31.07 0.01
N GLU A 370 -9.36 -31.20 -1.32
CA GLU A 370 -9.38 -30.12 -2.30
C GLU A 370 -10.83 -29.62 -2.45
N GLU A 371 -11.07 -28.31 -2.26
CA GLU A 371 -12.28 -27.65 -2.75
C GLU A 371 -11.91 -26.63 -3.84
N GLU A 372 -12.54 -26.79 -5.01
CA GLU A 372 -12.48 -25.86 -6.13
C GLU A 372 -13.21 -24.55 -5.77
N GLY A 373 -12.45 -23.45 -5.70
CA GLY A 373 -12.99 -22.09 -5.59
C GLY A 373 -13.06 -21.41 -6.96
N ASP A 374 -14.26 -20.93 -7.31
CA ASP A 374 -14.52 -20.13 -8.52
C ASP A 374 -13.73 -18.81 -8.49
N ASN A 375 -12.96 -18.57 -9.56
CA ASN A 375 -12.23 -17.32 -9.81
C ASN A 375 -13.20 -16.17 -10.13
N PHE A 376 -13.31 -15.20 -9.24
CA PHE A 376 -13.77 -13.86 -9.57
C PHE A 376 -12.60 -12.89 -9.31
N GLU A 377 -11.87 -12.55 -10.37
CA GLU A 377 -10.74 -11.63 -10.31
C GLU A 377 -11.18 -10.29 -10.91
N GLU A 378 -11.48 -9.32 -10.04
CA GLU A 378 -11.59 -7.91 -10.43
C GLU A 378 -10.30 -7.18 -10.04
N ASP A 379 -9.70 -6.49 -11.01
CA ASP A 379 -8.49 -5.68 -10.87
C ASP A 379 -8.83 -4.35 -10.18
N HIS A 380 -8.23 -4.07 -9.01
CA HIS A 380 -8.53 -2.85 -8.24
C HIS A 380 -7.27 -2.18 -7.68
N ASN A 381 -7.05 -0.90 -8.03
CA ASN A 381 -5.78 -0.17 -7.91
C ASN A 381 -5.99 1.30 -7.43
N SER A 382 -7.08 1.55 -6.68
CA SER A 382 -7.76 2.87 -6.67
C SER A 382 -7.09 3.94 -5.83
N ALA A 383 -6.58 3.59 -4.65
CA ALA A 383 -5.87 4.54 -3.79
C ALA A 383 -4.54 5.02 -4.38
N ALA A 384 -3.85 4.18 -5.13
CA ALA A 384 -2.51 4.47 -5.62
C ALA A 384 -2.48 5.66 -6.61
N SER A 385 -3.59 5.89 -7.32
CA SER A 385 -3.80 7.05 -8.21
C SER A 385 -3.95 8.38 -7.43
N LYS A 386 -4.53 8.37 -6.22
CA LYS A 386 -4.79 9.60 -5.44
C LYS A 386 -3.53 10.18 -4.81
N VAL A 387 -2.61 9.33 -4.33
CA VAL A 387 -1.28 9.74 -3.83
C VAL A 387 -0.47 10.42 -4.94
N LYS A 388 -0.58 9.94 -6.19
CA LYS A 388 0.06 10.54 -7.38
C LYS A 388 -0.38 12.01 -7.60
N SER A 389 -1.63 12.34 -7.30
CA SER A 389 -2.18 13.70 -7.49
C SER A 389 -1.71 14.71 -6.43
N THR A 390 -1.49 14.27 -5.18
CA THR A 390 -1.05 15.15 -4.08
C THR A 390 0.42 15.55 -4.23
N LEU A 391 1.27 14.66 -4.76
CA LEU A 391 2.71 14.92 -5.00
C LEU A 391 2.99 15.89 -6.17
N THR A 392 2.00 16.19 -7.02
CA THR A 392 2.20 17.08 -8.19
C THR A 392 2.01 18.57 -7.88
N PHE A 393 1.66 18.95 -6.63
CA PHE A 393 1.29 20.32 -6.26
C PHE A 393 2.32 21.05 -5.35
N THR A 394 3.63 20.96 -5.62
CA THR A 394 4.63 21.89 -5.01
C THR A 394 5.69 22.39 -5.99
N GLY A 395 5.33 22.57 -7.26
CA GLY A 395 6.25 23.00 -8.31
C GLY A 395 5.75 24.19 -9.11
N GLY A 396 5.58 25.37 -8.49
CA GLY A 396 5.29 26.56 -9.29
C GLY A 396 4.95 27.82 -8.52
N LEU A 397 5.96 28.57 -8.06
CA LEU A 397 6.05 30.03 -8.23
C LEU A 397 7.37 30.52 -7.62
N LEU A 398 8.40 30.74 -8.43
CA LEU A 398 9.41 31.76 -8.12
C LEU A 398 10.20 32.08 -9.40
N LEU A 399 9.76 33.06 -10.18
CA LEU A 399 10.67 33.82 -11.02
C LEU A 399 10.11 35.20 -11.37
N SER A 400 11.01 36.17 -11.30
CA SER A 400 10.93 37.53 -11.85
C SER A 400 10.26 38.59 -10.97
N LEU A 401 11.10 39.36 -10.27
CA LEU A 401 11.03 40.83 -10.23
C LEU A 401 12.40 41.38 -9.80
N LEU A 402 13.28 41.56 -10.79
CA LEU A 402 14.47 42.40 -10.71
C LEU A 402 14.46 43.28 -11.97
N ASN A 403 13.90 44.48 -11.85
CA ASN A 403 14.39 45.70 -12.48
C ASN A 403 13.54 46.91 -12.04
N LEU A 404 14.26 47.89 -11.48
CA LEU A 404 13.87 49.22 -10.99
C LEU A 404 13.28 49.33 -9.58
#